data_AF-A0A1B4FA45-F1
#
_entry.id   AF-A0A1B4FA45-F1
#
_cell.length_a   1.000
_cell.length_b   1.000
_cell.length_c   1.000
_cell.angle_alpha   90.00
_cell.angle_beta   90.00
_cell.angle_gamma   90.00
#
_symmetry.space_group_name_H-M   'P 1'
#
loop_
_entity.id
_entity.type
_entity.pdbx_description
1 polymer ?
#
loop_
_entity_poly.entity_id
_entity_poly.type
_entity_poly.pdbx_seq_one_letter_code
_entity_poly.pdbx_strand_id
1 'polypeptide(L)'
;MLETTDSHQLENDVRKVARTLYWQGWRLSSIARHLDVKPATVASWCRREKWKDATPVERIEASLEARMMVLIAKEKKDGAD
;
A
#
# COMPACT_ATOMS: atom_id res chain seq x y z
N MET A 1 7.76 -20.48 18.48
CA MET A 1 8.87 -19.52 18.43
C MET A 1 8.51 -18.54 17.34
N LEU A 2 7.90 -17.40 17.68
CA LEU A 2 7.45 -16.43 16.68
C LEU A 2 8.68 -15.66 16.23
N GLU A 3 9.07 -15.86 14.97
CA GLU A 3 10.16 -15.16 14.32
C GLU A 3 9.91 -13.65 14.42
N THR A 4 10.95 -12.92 14.83
CA THR A 4 10.97 -11.47 14.79
C THR A 4 10.79 -11.03 13.35
N THR A 5 9.57 -10.63 12.96
CA THR A 5 9.30 -10.05 11.64
C THR A 5 10.34 -8.96 11.37
N ASP A 6 11.06 -9.09 10.26
CA ASP A 6 12.09 -8.13 9.85
C ASP A 6 11.49 -6.72 9.78
N SER A 7 12.06 -5.78 10.54
CA SER A 7 11.64 -4.38 10.58
C SER A 7 11.60 -3.74 9.18
N HIS A 8 12.49 -4.17 8.28
CA HIS A 8 12.49 -3.70 6.90
C HIS A 8 11.28 -4.20 6.09
N GLN A 9 10.83 -5.41 6.36
CA GLN A 9 9.64 -5.96 5.71
C GLN A 9 8.37 -5.24 6.16
N LEU A 10 8.25 -4.97 7.47
CA LEU A 10 7.15 -4.20 8.00
C LEU A 10 7.11 -2.77 7.40
N GLU A 11 8.26 -2.11 7.24
CA GLU A 11 8.32 -0.81 6.59
C GLU A 11 7.85 -0.89 5.13
N ASN A 12 8.25 -1.92 4.39
CA ASN A 12 7.84 -2.11 3.00
C ASN A 12 6.32 -2.31 2.89
N ASP A 13 5.71 -3.05 3.80
CA ASP A 13 4.27 -3.26 3.81
C ASP A 13 3.51 -1.98 4.17
N VAL A 14 3.96 -1.23 5.18
CA VAL A 14 3.40 0.10 5.52
C VAL A 14 3.53 1.06 4.34
N ARG A 15 4.66 1.05 3.63
CA ARG A 15 4.90 1.89 2.46
C ARG A 15 3.94 1.56 1.31
N LYS A 16 3.69 0.27 1.04
CA LYS A 16 2.71 -0.16 0.02
C LYS A 16 1.31 0.36 0.35
N VAL A 17 0.88 0.23 1.61
CA VAL A 17 -0.42 0.75 2.07
C VAL A 17 -0.50 2.26 1.91
N ALA A 18 0.57 2.99 2.28
CA ALA A 18 0.63 4.44 2.10
C ALA A 18 0.47 4.87 0.63
N ARG A 19 1.11 4.16 -0.30
CA ARG A 19 1.00 4.41 -1.75
C ARG A 19 -0.43 4.22 -2.25
N THR A 20 -1.07 3.12 -1.85
CA THR A 20 -2.47 2.84 -2.22
C THR A 20 -3.41 3.94 -1.73
N LEU A 21 -3.28 4.36 -0.46
CA LEU A 21 -4.10 5.45 0.09
C LEU A 21 -3.87 6.78 -0.65
N TYR A 22 -2.62 7.08 -1.06
CA TYR A 22 -2.33 8.25 -1.87
C TYR A 22 -3.05 8.21 -3.21
N TRP A 23 -3.04 7.07 -3.92
CA TRP A 23 -3.76 6.92 -5.19
C TRP A 23 -5.28 6.94 -5.05
N GLN A 24 -5.82 6.64 -3.86
CA GLN A 24 -7.23 6.85 -3.50
C GLN A 24 -7.57 8.33 -3.22
N GLY A 25 -6.60 9.24 -3.29
CA GLY A 25 -6.81 10.68 -3.11
C GLY A 25 -6.63 11.19 -1.67
N TRP A 26 -6.09 10.36 -0.76
CA TRP A 26 -5.84 10.82 0.60
C TRP A 26 -4.71 11.86 0.65
N ARG A 27 -4.84 12.83 1.54
CA ARG A 27 -3.75 13.78 1.84
C ARG A 27 -2.61 13.06 2.57
N LEU A 28 -1.36 13.39 2.26
CA LEU A 28 -0.17 12.79 2.89
C LEU A 28 -0.19 12.88 4.43
N SER A 29 -0.69 13.99 4.98
CA SER A 29 -0.84 14.16 6.44
C SER A 29 -1.88 13.22 7.06
N SER A 30 -2.97 12.94 6.35
CA SER A 30 -3.98 11.96 6.78
C SER A 30 -3.44 10.54 6.73
N ILE A 31 -2.69 10.19 5.68
CA ILE A 31 -2.02 8.90 5.53
C ILE A 31 -1.02 8.69 6.68
N ALA A 32 -0.17 9.68 6.93
CA ALA A 32 0.83 9.63 7.98
C ALA A 32 0.21 9.40 9.37
N ARG A 33 -0.89 10.10 9.67
CA ARG A 33 -1.66 9.91 10.91
C ARG A 33 -2.28 8.51 10.97
N HIS A 34 -2.84 8.03 9.87
CA HIS A 34 -3.51 6.73 9.82
C HIS A 34 -2.52 5.56 10.02
N LEU A 35 -1.30 5.69 9.50
CA LEU A 35 -0.26 4.66 9.57
C LEU A 35 0.71 4.84 10.74
N ASP A 36 0.48 5.81 11.61
CA ASP A 36 1.36 6.17 12.73
C ASP A 36 2.84 6.38 12.34
N VAL A 37 3.06 7.12 11.24
CA VAL A 37 4.40 7.49 10.76
C VAL A 37 4.54 9.00 10.62
N LYS A 38 5.78 9.50 10.61
CA LYS A 38 6.04 10.93 10.41
C LYS A 38 5.58 11.36 8.99
N PRO A 39 4.92 12.51 8.81
CA PRO A 39 4.52 13.01 7.48
C PRO A 39 5.68 13.14 6.49
N ALA A 40 6.88 13.50 6.98
CA ALA A 40 8.09 13.57 6.16
C ALA A 40 8.51 12.21 5.58
N THR A 41 8.23 11.11 6.30
CA THR A 41 8.50 9.75 5.82
C THR A 41 7.64 9.43 4.60
N VAL A 42 6.32 9.67 4.67
CA VAL A 42 5.40 9.46 3.54
C VAL A 42 5.75 10.36 2.36
N ALA A 43 6.07 11.63 2.62
CA ALA A 43 6.51 12.56 1.57
C ALA A 43 7.80 12.10 0.88
N SER A 44 8.75 11.56 1.64
CA SER A 44 10.00 11.00 1.10
C SER A 44 9.73 9.80 0.17
N TRP A 45 8.88 8.86 0.59
CA TRP A 45 8.47 7.73 -0.26
C TRP A 45 7.78 8.20 -1.54
N CYS A 46 6.77 9.08 -1.41
CA CYS A 46 6.04 9.64 -2.54
C CYS A 46 6.96 10.30 -3.58
N ARG A 47 7.99 11.04 -3.13
CA ARG A 47 8.97 11.68 -4.00
C ARG A 47 9.91 10.66 -4.65
N ARG A 48 10.45 9.72 -3.88
CA ARG A 48 11.43 8.71 -4.37
C ARG A 48 10.82 7.80 -5.42
N GLU A 49 9.57 7.39 -5.21
CA GLU A 49 8.85 6.47 -6.09
C GLU A 49 7.93 7.19 -7.09
N LYS A 50 7.96 8.53 -7.13
CA LYS A 50 7.20 9.34 -8.08
C LYS A 50 5.72 8.99 -8.15
N TRP A 51 5.05 8.81 -7.01
CA TRP A 51 3.66 8.33 -6.97
C TRP A 51 2.67 9.20 -7.76
N LYS A 52 2.98 10.50 -7.91
CA LYS A 52 2.18 11.44 -8.71
C LYS A 52 2.27 11.16 -10.22
N ASP A 53 3.40 10.63 -10.68
CA ASP A 53 3.67 10.40 -12.10
C ASP A 53 3.14 9.04 -12.57
N ALA A 54 2.64 8.21 -11.64
CA ALA A 54 2.03 6.93 -11.95
C ALA A 54 0.79 7.11 -12.85
N THR A 55 0.84 6.45 -14.00
CA THR A 55 -0.25 6.41 -14.97
C THR A 55 -1.49 5.74 -14.37
N PRO A 56 -2.70 5.97 -14.92
CA PRO A 56 -3.88 5.22 -14.52
C PRO A 56 -3.70 3.70 -14.62
N VAL A 57 -2.99 3.23 -15.65
CA VAL A 57 -2.76 1.79 -15.88
C VAL A 57 -1.93 1.19 -14.75
N GLU A 58 -0.77 1.77 -14.41
CA GLU A 58 0.09 1.27 -13.32
C GLU A 58 -0.65 1.20 -11.98
N ARG A 59 -1.51 2.20 -11.71
CA ARG A 59 -2.32 2.23 -10.48
C ARG A 59 -3.37 1.13 -10.46
N ILE A 60 -4.00 0.86 -11.60
CA ILE A 60 -4.99 -0.21 -11.76
C ILE A 60 -4.30 -1.58 -11.64
N GLU A 61 -3.19 -1.79 -12.33
CA GLU A 61 -2.42 -3.04 -12.28
C GLU A 61 -2.01 -3.38 -10.85
N ALA A 62 -1.40 -2.45 -10.12
CA ALA A 62 -1.00 -2.66 -8.75
C ALA A 62 -2.19 -2.97 -7.81
N SER A 63 -3.32 -2.30 -8.01
CA SER A 63 -4.52 -2.51 -7.19
C SER A 63 -5.19 -3.86 -7.51
N LEU A 64 -5.23 -4.22 -8.79
CA LEU A 64 -5.82 -5.46 -9.28
C LEU A 64 -4.99 -6.67 -8.86
N GLU A 65 -3.65 -6.60 -8.99
CA GLU A 65 -2.74 -7.66 -8.56
C GLU A 65 -2.96 -8.00 -7.08
N ALA A 66 -2.93 -6.99 -6.20
CA ALA A 66 -3.14 -7.18 -4.77
C ALA A 66 -4.51 -7.79 -4.46
N ARG A 67 -5.57 -7.31 -5.11
CA ARG A 67 -6.92 -7.86 -4.92
C ARG A 67 -7.04 -9.30 -5.42
N MET A 68 -6.43 -9.60 -6.56
CA MET A 68 -6.47 -10.92 -7.17
C MET A 68 -5.72 -11.94 -6.31
N MET A 69 -4.57 -11.59 -5.74
CA MET A 69 -3.86 -12.47 -4.79
C MET A 69 -4.74 -12.85 -3.59
N VAL A 70 -5.43 -11.89 -2.99
CA VAL A 70 -6.37 -12.14 -1.88
C VAL A 70 -7.49 -13.05 -2.33
N LEU A 71 -8.10 -12.78 -3.49
CA LEU A 71 -9.17 -13.60 -4.04
C LEU A 71 -8.72 -15.03 -4.31
N ILE A 72 -7.55 -15.22 -4.92
CA ILE A 72 -6.95 -16.53 -5.19
C ILE A 72 -6.72 -17.29 -3.89
N ALA A 73 -6.21 -16.62 -2.85
CA ALA A 73 -5.89 -17.23 -1.56
C ALA A 73 -7.11 -17.55 -0.68
N LYS A 74 -8.31 -17.03 -0.98
CA LYS A 74 -9.53 -17.40 -0.25
C LYS A 74 -9.74 -18.92 -0.25
N GLU A 75 -9.85 -19.51 0.94
CA GLU A 75 -10.11 -20.96 1.10
C GLU A 75 -11.45 -21.37 0.50
N LYS A 76 -12.49 -20.55 0.71
CA LYS A 76 -13.82 -20.72 0.11
C LYS A 76 -14.14 -19.53 -0.77
N LYS A 77 -14.47 -19.80 -2.03
CA LYS A 77 -14.93 -18.78 -2.98
C LYS A 77 -16.41 -18.52 -2.78
N ASP A 78 -16.80 -17.26 -2.66
CA ASP A 78 -18.16 -16.80 -2.80
C ASP A 78 -18.26 -16.00 -4.11
N GLY A 79 -19.36 -16.14 -4.86
CA GLY A 79 -19.58 -15.38 -6.09
C GLY A 79 -19.90 -13.90 -5.86
N ALA A 80 -19.52 -13.35 -4.71
CA ALA A 80 -19.87 -12.01 -4.24
C ALA A 80 -18.72 -11.00 -4.40
N ASP A 81 -17.65 -11.41 -5.10
CA ASP A 81 -16.47 -10.59 -5.35
C ASP A 81 -16.44 -9.91 -6.72
#